data_AF-A0A843HI86-F1
#
_entry.id   AF-A0A843HI86-F1
#
_cell.length_a   1.000
_cell.length_b   1.000
_cell.length_c   1.000
_cell.angle_alpha   90.00
_cell.angle_beta   90.00
_cell.angle_gamma   90.00
#
_symmetry.space_group_name_H-M   'P 1'
#
loop_
_entity.id
_entity.type
_entity.pdbx_description
1 polymer ?
#
loop_
_entity_poly.entity_id
_entity_poly.type
_entity_poly.pdbx_seq_one_letter_code
_entity_poly.pdbx_strand_id
1 'polypeptide(L)'
;MTEEMTLFDFPKLEINNKIRLIELFGGIGSQAMALRDLGADFETYKLVEFDKYAVQSYNAIHGTNFETTDIRNVRGVDLEIREREILLHSYLFLPLHRFIGCGENERNVKRRMGKR
;
A
#
# COMPACT_ATOMS: atom_id res chain seq x y z
N MET A 1 20.19 -14.76 34.56
CA MET A 1 19.55 -13.44 34.38
C MET A 1 18.53 -13.61 33.28
N THR A 2 17.24 -13.48 33.60
CA THR A 2 16.17 -13.45 32.62
C THR A 2 16.14 -12.05 32.02
N GLU A 3 16.28 -11.93 30.71
CA GLU A 3 16.13 -10.63 30.05
C GLU A 3 14.65 -10.24 30.10
N GLU A 4 14.37 -9.12 30.76
CA GLU A 4 13.04 -8.52 30.80
C GLU A 4 12.73 -7.96 29.41
N MET A 5 11.81 -8.60 28.68
CA MET A 5 11.36 -8.13 27.37
C MET A 5 10.39 -6.96 27.56
N THR A 6 10.68 -5.82 26.96
CA THR A 6 9.77 -4.68 26.87
C THR A 6 8.80 -4.86 25.70
N LEU A 7 7.73 -4.06 25.67
CA LEU A 7 6.76 -4.04 24.57
C LEU A 7 7.39 -3.75 23.19
N PHE A 8 8.58 -3.16 23.16
CA PHE A 8 9.29 -2.78 21.93
C PHE A 8 10.43 -3.73 21.55
N ASP A 9 10.67 -4.77 22.35
CA ASP A 9 11.62 -5.83 22.03
C ASP A 9 10.96 -6.83 21.09
N PHE A 10 10.85 -6.43 19.83
CA PHE A 10 10.34 -7.30 18.77
C PHE A 10 11.39 -8.35 18.42
N PRO A 11 11.00 -9.63 18.27
CA PRO A 11 11.92 -10.64 17.79
C PRO A 11 12.42 -10.24 16.39
N LYS A 12 13.72 -10.42 16.15
CA LYS A 12 14.31 -10.15 14.84
C LYS A 12 13.70 -11.10 13.83
N LEU A 13 12.90 -10.55 12.91
CA LEU A 13 12.29 -11.32 11.82
C LEU A 13 13.34 -11.52 10.72
N GLU A 14 13.76 -12.76 10.49
CA GLU A 14 14.66 -13.10 9.38
C GLU A 14 13.87 -13.77 8.26
N ILE A 15 13.80 -13.10 7.11
CA ILE A 15 13.15 -13.62 5.91
C ILE A 15 14.23 -14.21 5.01
N ASN A 16 14.32 -15.54 5.01
CA ASN A 16 15.38 -16.27 4.30
C ASN A 16 15.00 -16.70 2.88
N ASN A 17 13.72 -16.60 2.52
CA ASN A 17 13.23 -17.01 1.22
C ASN A 17 13.02 -15.78 0.32
N LYS A 18 13.36 -15.91 -0.97
CA LYS A 18 13.03 -14.89 -1.96
C LYS A 18 11.50 -14.72 -2.05
N ILE A 19 11.05 -13.48 -1.90
CA ILE A 19 9.63 -13.11 -1.95
C ILE A 19 9.27 -12.64 -3.36
N ARG A 20 8.10 -13.05 -3.83
CA ARG A 20 7.41 -12.42 -4.95
C ARG A 20 6.28 -11.57 -4.39
N LEU A 21 6.43 -10.27 -4.48
CA LEU A 21 5.51 -9.31 -3.87
C LEU A 21 4.36 -8.99 -4.84
N ILE A 22 3.14 -9.26 -4.38
CA ILE A 22 1.92 -8.78 -5.04
C ILE A 22 1.26 -7.74 -4.13
N GLU A 23 1.19 -6.50 -4.61
CA GLU A 23 0.61 -5.38 -3.89
C GLU A 23 -0.79 -5.07 -4.43
N LEU A 24 -1.80 -5.47 -3.66
CA LEU A 24 -3.19 -5.15 -3.93
C LEU A 24 -3.52 -3.86 -3.17
N PHE A 25 -3.73 -2.77 -3.91
CA PHE A 25 -3.73 -1.38 -3.40
C PHE A 25 -2.34 -0.95 -2.93
N GLY A 26 -1.36 -1.00 -3.84
CA GLY A 26 0.03 -0.70 -3.52
C GLY A 26 0.31 0.79 -3.30
N GLY A 27 -0.55 1.71 -3.76
CA GLY A 27 -0.29 3.14 -3.66
C GLY A 27 1.08 3.51 -4.21
N ILE A 28 1.94 4.11 -3.38
CA ILE A 28 3.34 4.45 -3.72
C ILE A 28 4.37 3.37 -3.33
N GLY A 29 3.90 2.21 -2.84
CA GLY A 29 4.72 1.02 -2.54
C GLY A 29 5.34 1.04 -1.15
N SER A 30 4.54 1.37 -0.12
CA SER A 30 5.01 1.31 1.27
C SER A 30 5.36 -0.11 1.71
N GLN A 31 4.69 -1.13 1.15
CA GLN A 31 5.00 -2.52 1.46
C GLN A 31 6.36 -2.94 0.87
N ALA A 32 6.63 -2.57 -0.39
CA ALA A 32 7.96 -2.74 -0.99
C ALA A 32 9.05 -2.02 -0.18
N MET A 33 8.80 -0.80 0.29
CA MET A 33 9.74 -0.07 1.16
C MET A 33 9.99 -0.80 2.48
N ALA A 34 8.95 -1.35 3.11
CA ALA A 34 9.08 -2.11 4.35
C ALA A 34 9.93 -3.38 4.16
N LEU A 35 9.72 -4.14 3.08
CA LEU A 35 10.53 -5.32 2.76
C LEU A 35 12.00 -4.96 2.50
N ARG A 36 12.24 -3.84 1.81
CA ARG A 36 13.59 -3.30 1.61
C ARG A 36 14.26 -2.95 2.95
N ASP A 37 13.55 -2.26 3.83
CA ASP A 37 14.09 -1.83 5.12
C ASP A 37 14.32 -3.01 6.08
N LEU A 38 13.55 -4.10 5.92
CA LEU A 38 13.80 -5.39 6.58
C LEU A 38 14.99 -6.18 5.99
N GLY A 39 15.56 -5.73 4.87
CA GLY A 39 16.64 -6.43 4.18
C GLY A 39 16.22 -7.75 3.52
N ALA A 40 14.93 -7.92 3.22
CA ALA A 40 14.43 -9.12 2.58
C ALA A 40 14.86 -9.19 1.10
N ASP A 41 15.13 -10.40 0.60
CA ASP A 41 15.27 -10.64 -0.84
C ASP A 41 13.86 -10.73 -1.47
N PHE A 42 13.48 -9.73 -2.26
CA PHE A 42 12.17 -9.71 -2.91
C PHE A 42 12.20 -9.11 -4.31
N GLU A 43 11.22 -9.52 -5.13
CA GLU A 43 10.89 -8.86 -6.39
C GLU A 43 9.48 -8.26 -6.32
N THR A 44 9.32 -7.05 -6.85
CA THR A 44 8.01 -6.43 -7.08
C THR A 44 7.37 -7.12 -8.28
N TYR A 45 6.52 -8.11 -8.02
CA TYR A 45 6.00 -8.99 -9.06
C TYR A 45 4.76 -8.41 -9.75
N LYS A 46 3.76 -7.96 -8.98
CA LYS A 46 2.55 -7.32 -9.52
C LYS A 46 2.08 -6.18 -8.62
N LEU A 47 1.60 -5.11 -9.26
CA LEU A 47 0.94 -3.98 -8.62
C LEU A 47 -0.50 -3.88 -9.12
N VAL A 48 -1.46 -3.79 -8.20
CA VAL A 48 -2.83 -3.42 -8.50
C VAL A 48 -3.14 -2.09 -7.83
N GLU A 49 -3.16 -1.03 -8.62
CA GLU A 49 -3.48 0.33 -8.18
C GLU A 49 -4.21 1.08 -9.30
N PHE A 50 -5.28 1.77 -8.96
CA PHE A 50 -6.12 2.49 -9.92
C PHE A 50 -5.65 3.94 -10.11
N ASP A 51 -5.09 4.57 -9.08
CA ASP A 51 -4.63 5.95 -9.18
C ASP A 51 -3.35 6.06 -10.04
N LYS A 52 -3.46 6.74 -11.19
CA LYS A 52 -2.36 6.94 -12.14
C LYS A 52 -1.15 7.68 -11.54
N TYR A 53 -1.36 8.59 -10.60
CA TYR A 53 -0.27 9.34 -9.96
C TYR A 53 0.44 8.47 -8.92
N ALA A 54 -0.31 7.62 -8.21
CA ALA A 54 0.28 6.63 -7.31
C ALA A 54 1.14 5.63 -8.09
N VAL A 55 0.64 5.09 -9.22
CA VAL A 55 1.41 4.18 -10.10
C VAL A 55 2.65 4.86 -10.69
N GLN A 56 2.54 6.11 -11.16
CA GLN A 56 3.70 6.85 -11.66
C GLN A 56 4.77 7.04 -10.58
N SER A 57 4.35 7.41 -9.37
CA SER A 57 5.26 7.57 -8.23
C SER A 57 5.89 6.24 -7.84
N TYR A 58 5.10 5.18 -7.77
CA TYR A 58 5.57 3.82 -7.51
C TYR A 58 6.66 3.43 -8.51
N ASN A 59 6.39 3.57 -9.82
CA ASN A 59 7.33 3.22 -10.87
C ASN A 59 8.64 4.01 -10.77
N ALA A 60 8.56 5.30 -10.42
CA ALA A 60 9.74 6.14 -10.22
C ALA A 60 10.57 5.74 -8.98
N ILE A 61 9.91 5.36 -7.88
CA ILE A 61 10.57 4.96 -6.63
C ILE A 61 11.22 3.58 -6.77
N HIS A 62 10.51 2.63 -7.38
CA HIS A 62 10.88 1.21 -7.40
C HIS A 62 11.52 0.75 -8.72
N GLY A 63 11.67 1.64 -9.71
CA GLY A 63 12.29 1.31 -10.99
C GLY A 63 11.45 0.35 -11.85
N THR A 64 10.13 0.37 -11.70
CA THR A 64 9.18 -0.52 -12.39
C THR A 64 8.45 0.20 -13.52
N ASN A 65 7.63 -0.53 -14.28
CA ASN A 65 6.81 0.03 -15.35
C ASN A 65 5.40 -0.59 -15.37
N PHE A 66 4.74 -0.57 -14.21
CA PHE A 66 3.37 -1.08 -14.08
C PHE A 66 2.35 -0.13 -14.69
N GLU A 67 1.23 -0.69 -15.13
CA GLU A 67 0.06 0.05 -15.61
C GLU A 67 -1.02 0.12 -14.50
N THR A 68 -1.85 1.15 -14.58
CA THR A 68 -3.01 1.29 -13.68
C THR A 68 -3.98 0.14 -13.88
N THR A 69 -4.36 -0.50 -12.77
CA THR A 69 -5.24 -1.67 -12.78
C THR A 69 -6.34 -1.49 -11.74
N ASP A 70 -7.59 -1.61 -12.18
CA ASP A 70 -8.74 -1.66 -11.28
C ASP A 70 -8.91 -3.08 -10.73
N ILE A 71 -8.83 -3.23 -9.41
CA ILE A 71 -8.99 -4.50 -8.69
C ILE A 71 -10.28 -5.24 -9.06
N ARG A 72 -11.36 -4.54 -9.45
CA ARG A 72 -12.64 -5.15 -9.83
C ARG A 72 -12.54 -5.99 -11.10
N ASN A 73 -11.52 -5.71 -11.92
CA ASN A 73 -11.26 -6.41 -13.17
C ASN A 73 -10.21 -7.52 -13.02
N VAL A 74 -9.58 -7.64 -11.84
CA VAL A 74 -8.53 -8.62 -11.57
C VAL A 74 -9.16 -9.90 -11.03
N ARG A 75 -8.87 -11.03 -11.67
CA ARG A 75 -9.24 -12.36 -11.18
C ARG A 75 -8.02 -13.04 -10.56
N GLY A 76 -8.25 -14.05 -9.72
CA GLY A 76 -7.16 -14.79 -9.07
C GLY A 76 -6.17 -15.42 -10.06
N VAL A 77 -6.64 -15.83 -11.25
CA VAL A 77 -5.79 -16.35 -12.32
C VAL A 77 -4.82 -15.30 -12.87
N ASP A 78 -5.23 -14.02 -12.88
CA ASP A 78 -4.43 -12.93 -13.43
C ASP A 78 -3.29 -12.53 -12.46
N LEU A 79 -3.40 -12.92 -11.18
CA LEU A 79 -2.36 -12.73 -10.16
C LEU A 79 -1.26 -13.79 -10.21
N GLU A 80 -1.49 -14.92 -10.88
CA GLU A 80 -0.52 -16.01 -11.06
C GLU A 80 0.07 -16.55 -9.74
N ILE A 81 -0.77 -16.64 -8.70
CA ILE A 81 -0.32 -16.97 -7.34
C ILE A 81 0.32 -18.35 -7.26
N ARG A 82 1.54 -18.41 -6.70
CA ARG A 82 2.30 -19.64 -6.39
C ARG A 82 2.52 -19.76 -4.88
N GLU A 83 2.91 -20.95 -4.41
CA GLU A 83 3.13 -21.25 -2.98
C GLU A 83 4.17 -20.35 -2.27
N ARG A 84 4.99 -19.58 -3.00
CA ARG A 84 6.07 -18.74 -2.45
C ARG A 84 5.85 -17.24 -2.65
N GLU A 85 4.59 -16.81 -2.66
CA GLU A 85 4.24 -15.40 -2.85
C GLU A 85 3.70 -14.79 -1.57
N ILE A 86 4.06 -13.53 -1.31
CA ILE A 86 3.50 -12.77 -0.19
C ILE A 86 2.49 -11.79 -0.77
N LEU A 87 1.23 -11.99 -0.38
CA LEU A 87 0.12 -11.10 -0.68
C LEU A 87 -0.02 -10.09 0.45
N LEU A 88 0.24 -8.83 0.15
CA LEU A 88 -0.03 -7.72 1.07
C LEU A 88 -1.25 -6.95 0.56
N HIS A 89 -2.37 -7.11 1.28
CA HIS A 89 -3.63 -6.45 0.99
C HIS A 89 -3.87 -5.38 2.05
N SER A 90 -3.78 -4.10 1.69
CA SER A 90 -4.19 -3.04 2.60
C SER A 90 -5.69 -2.78 2.42
N TYR A 91 -6.50 -3.14 3.41
CA TYR A 91 -7.92 -2.77 3.43
C TYR A 91 -8.05 -1.29 3.80
N LEU A 92 -7.88 -0.41 2.82
CA LEU A 92 -8.27 1.00 2.96
C LEU A 92 -9.17 1.45 1.81
N PHE A 93 -10.05 0.55 1.35
CA PHE A 93 -11.13 0.92 0.42
C PHE A 93 -12.37 1.47 1.14
N LEU A 94 -12.17 2.13 2.28
CA LEU A 94 -13.04 3.23 2.67
C LEU A 94 -12.26 4.49 2.33
N PRO A 95 -12.70 5.26 1.32
CA PRO A 95 -12.16 6.59 1.12
C PRO A 95 -12.29 7.34 2.46
N LEU A 96 -11.17 7.54 3.16
CA LEU A 96 -11.20 8.15 4.50
C LEU A 96 -11.78 9.56 4.46
N HIS A 97 -11.91 10.19 3.29
CA HIS A 97 -12.63 11.47 3.14
C HIS A 97 -14.08 11.41 3.65
N ARG A 98 -14.70 10.22 3.74
CA ARG A 98 -16.06 10.08 4.27
C ARG A 98 -16.11 9.87 5.80
N PHE A 99 -14.98 9.50 6.42
CA PHE A 99 -14.88 9.22 7.86
C PHE A 99 -14.05 10.27 8.63
N ILE A 100 -13.06 10.89 7.98
CA ILE A 100 -12.36 12.08 8.46
C ILE A 100 -13.02 13.29 7.81
N GLY A 101 -13.96 13.90 8.53
CA GLY A 101 -14.56 15.18 8.14
C GLY A 101 -13.57 16.33 8.30
N CYS A 102 -12.65 16.48 7.35
CA CYS A 102 -11.84 17.69 7.21
C CYS A 102 -12.12 18.33 5.84
N GLY A 103 -13.37 18.73 5.62
CA GLY A 103 -13.77 19.51 4.47
C GLY A 103 -14.83 20.52 4.90
N GLU A 104 -14.59 21.81 4.69
CA GLU A 104 -15.68 22.79 4.78
C GLU A 104 -16.69 22.46 3.68
N ASN A 105 -17.91 22.07 4.07
CA ASN A 105 -19.01 21.88 3.14
C ASN A 105 -19.20 23.13 2.26
N GLU A 106 -19.50 22.98 0.96
CA GLU A 106 -19.81 24.11 0.06
C GLU A 106 -20.93 25.02 0.61
N ARG A 107 -21.83 24.47 1.43
CA ARG A 107 -22.84 25.21 2.20
C ARG A 107 -22.24 26.20 3.21
N ASN A 108 -21.13 25.85 3.85
CA ASN A 108 -20.39 26.74 4.75
C ASN A 108 -19.61 27.82 3.98
N VAL A 109 -19.06 27.48 2.81
CA VAL A 109 -18.39 28.46 1.93
C VAL A 109 -19.36 29.54 1.46
N LYS A 110 -20.56 29.16 1.00
CA LYS A 110 -21.60 30.12 0.58
C LYS A 110 -22.10 31.02 1.72
N ARG A 111 -22.21 30.50 2.95
CA ARG A 111 -22.57 31.29 4.14
C ARG A 111 -21.50 32.31 4.54
N ARG A 112 -20.23 32.03 4.25
CA ARG A 112 -19.11 32.91 4.51
C ARG A 112 -18.97 34.00 3.43
N MET A 113 -19.26 33.67 2.18
CA MET A 113 -19.24 34.62 1.06
C MET A 113 -20.50 35.49 0.95
N GLY A 114 -21.64 35.08 1.52
CA GLY A 114 -22.88 35.87 1.59
C GLY A 114 -22.96 36.87 2.75
N LYS A 115 -21.87 37.05 3.51
CA LYS A 115 -21.72 38.11 4.52
C LYS A 115 -20.72 39.15 4.04
N ARG A 116 -21.14 39.99 3.09
CA ARG A 116 -20.61 41.34 2.87
C ARG A 116 -21.77 42.25 2.51
#